data_AF-A0A662UDH9-F1
#
_entry.id   AF-A0A662UDH9-F1
#
_cell.length_a   1.000
_cell.length_b   1.000
_cell.length_c   1.000
_cell.angle_alpha   90.00
_cell.angle_beta   90.00
_cell.angle_gamma   90.00
#
_symmetry.space_group_name_H-M   'P 1'
#
loop_
_entity.id
_entity.type
_entity.pdbx_description
1 polymer ?
#
loop_
_entity_poly.entity_id
_entity_poly.type
_entity_poly.pdbx_seq_one_letter_code
_entity_poly.pdbx_strand_id
1 'polypeptide(L)' 'MVKCPYCGFEADVNSFKLLREPWRFRFYTVRMLECPRCHKVFNYYFGISPRSGKRSEYVIRIKPKK' A
#
# COMPACT_ATOMS: atom_id res chain seq x y z
N MET A 1 1.10 -9.37 5.63
CA MET A 1 -0.25 -9.28 5.02
C MET A 1 -0.64 -7.81 4.96
N VAL A 2 -1.44 -7.39 3.97
CA VAL A 2 -1.86 -5.99 3.83
C VAL A 2 -3.28 -5.83 4.32
N LYS A 3 -3.47 -4.88 5.24
CA LYS A 3 -4.78 -4.53 5.78
C LYS A 3 -5.32 -3.29 5.10
N CYS A 4 -6.52 -3.39 4.54
CA CYS A 4 -7.25 -2.25 3.99
C CYS A 4 -7.53 -1.24 5.12
N PRO A 5 -7.09 0.03 4.98
CA PRO A 5 -7.27 1.01 6.03
C PRO A 5 -8.70 1.54 6.13
N TYR A 6 -9.62 1.13 5.25
CA TYR A 6 -11.02 1.58 5.23
C TYR A 6 -11.96 0.57 5.88
N CYS A 7 -11.97 -0.69 5.40
CA CYS A 7 -12.88 -1.73 5.89
C CYS A 7 -12.21 -2.80 6.77
N GLY A 8 -10.89 -2.72 6.97
CA GLY A 8 -10.15 -3.67 7.81
C GLY A 8 -9.90 -5.04 7.17
N PHE A 9 -10.29 -5.25 5.91
CA PHE A 9 -10.01 -6.49 5.18
C PHE A 9 -8.50 -6.75 5.07
N GLU A 10 -8.07 -7.96 5.40
CA GLU A 10 -6.67 -8.36 5.41
C GLU A 10 -6.44 -9.51 4.44
N ALA A 11 -5.47 -9.37 3.54
CA ALA A 11 -5.13 -10.36 2.52
C ALA A 11 -3.68 -10.23 2.07
N ASP A 12 -3.24 -11.11 1.18
CA ASP A 12 -1.97 -10.93 0.47
C ASP A 12 -2.02 -9.70 -0.44
N VAL A 13 -0.86 -9.09 -0.71
CA VAL A 13 -0.76 -7.90 -1.59
C VAL A 13 -1.36 -8.18 -2.97
N ASN A 14 -1.22 -9.41 -3.49
CA ASN A 14 -1.72 -9.79 -4.81
C ASN A 14 -3.25 -9.97 -4.86
N SER A 15 -3.91 -10.10 -3.70
CA SER A 15 -5.38 -10.09 -3.62
C SER A 15 -5.98 -8.69 -3.81
N PHE A 16 -5.16 -7.64 -3.73
CA PHE A 16 -5.58 -6.27 -4.02
C PHE A 16 -5.28 -5.93 -5.47
N LYS A 17 -6.22 -5.22 -6.12
CA LYS A 17 -6.04 -4.81 -7.51
C LYS A 17 -5.05 -3.66 -7.58
N LEU A 18 -3.99 -3.84 -8.35
CA LEU A 18 -3.00 -2.81 -8.63
C LEU A 18 -3.57 -1.83 -9.66
N LEU A 19 -3.67 -0.55 -9.30
CA LEU A 19 -4.28 0.47 -10.17
C LEU A 19 -3.31 1.19 -11.10
N ARG A 20 -2.01 1.11 -10.82
CA ARG A 20 -0.94 1.69 -11.65
C ARG A 20 0.37 0.98 -11.38
N GLU A 21 1.33 1.19 -12.27
CA GLU A 21 2.69 0.72 -12.05
C GLU A 21 3.26 1.25 -10.73
N PRO A 22 3.94 0.39 -9.96
CA PRO A 22 4.58 0.81 -8.72
C PRO A 22 5.65 1.87 -8.98
N TRP A 23 5.80 2.82 -8.07
CA TRP A 23 6.82 3.87 -8.19
C TRP A 23 7.67 3.95 -6.93
N ARG A 24 8.86 4.54 -7.07
CA ARG A 24 9.77 4.72 -5.93
C ARG A 24 9.48 6.03 -5.21
N PHE A 25 9.49 5.97 -3.89
CA PHE A 25 9.46 7.13 -3.00
C PHE A 25 10.52 6.94 -1.92
N ARG A 26 11.65 7.66 -2.04
CA ARG A 26 12.85 7.41 -1.22
C ARG A 26 13.30 5.94 -1.35
N PHE A 27 13.45 5.23 -0.22
CA PHE A 27 13.77 3.80 -0.20
C PHE A 27 12.54 2.88 -0.31
N TYR A 28 11.33 3.45 -0.38
CA TYR A 28 10.10 2.68 -0.53
C TYR A 28 9.74 2.48 -2.00
N THR A 29 9.18 1.31 -2.29
CA THR A 29 8.34 1.05 -3.45
C THR A 29 6.89 1.24 -3.02
N VAL A 30 6.13 2.01 -3.79
CA VAL A 30 4.74 2.36 -3.52
C VAL A 30 3.85 1.65 -4.52
N ARG A 31 2.84 0.92 -4.02
CA ARG A 31 1.78 0.31 -4.82
C ARG A 31 0.46 1.00 -4.52
N MET A 32 -0.24 1.46 -5.56
CA MET A 32 -1.61 1.96 -5.41
C MET A 32 -2.58 0.81 -5.57
N LEU A 33 -3.27 0.46 -4.49
CA LEU A 33 -4.08 -0.74 -4.37
C LEU A 33 -5.56 -0.37 -4.20
N GLU A 34 -6.43 -1.09 -4.90
CA GLU A 34 -7.88 -1.06 -4.72
C GLU A 34 -8.31 -2.26 -3.88
N CYS A 35 -9.11 -2.02 -2.85
CA CYS A 35 -9.66 -3.09 -2.01
C CYS A 35 -10.80 -3.83 -2.72
N PRO A 36 -10.75 -5.17 -2.84
CA PRO A 36 -11.82 -5.94 -3.49
C PRO A 36 -13.15 -5.94 -2.71
N ARG A 37 -13.14 -5.58 -1.41
CA ARG A 37 -14.36 -5.57 -0.57
C ARG A 37 -15.06 -4.22 -0.47
N CYS A 38 -14.32 -3.11 -0.48
CA CYS A 38 -14.90 -1.77 -0.32
C CYS A 38 -14.60 -0.81 -1.47
N HIS A 39 -13.84 -1.26 -2.48
CA HIS A 39 -13.45 -0.51 -3.67
C HIS A 39 -12.74 0.83 -3.38
N LYS A 40 -12.30 1.04 -2.14
CA LYS A 40 -11.49 2.21 -1.77
C LYS A 40 -10.04 1.98 -2.16
N VAL A 41 -9.40 3.06 -2.59
CA VAL A 41 -8.01 3.08 -3.02
C VAL A 41 -7.11 3.54 -1.88
N PHE A 42 -6.00 2.84 -1.67
CA PHE A 42 -4.97 3.20 -0.70
C PHE A 42 -3.58 2.96 -1.27
N ASN A 43 -2.57 3.58 -0.67
CA ASN A 43 -1.18 3.32 -1.01
C ASN A 43 -0.56 2.35 -0.02
N TYR A 44 0.16 1.36 -0.53
CA TYR A 44 0.99 0.44 0.23
C TYR A 44 2.47 0.74 -0.02
N TYR A 45 3.17 1.11 1.04
CA TYR A 45 4.59 1.41 1.03
C TYR A 45 5.34 0.21 1.58
N PHE A 46 6.35 -0.25 0.86
CA PHE A 46 7.24 -1.30 1.34
C PHE A 46 8.68 -1.06 0.87
N GLY A 47 9.66 -1.41 1.68
CA GLY A 47 11.06 -1.25 1.33
C GLY A 47 11.99 -1.71 2.45
N ILE A 48 13.29 -1.70 2.15
CA ILE A 48 14.34 -1.98 3.13
C ILE A 48 14.96 -0.65 3.54
N SER A 49 14.95 -0.37 4.85
CA SER A 49 15.57 0.84 5.39
C SER A 49 17.07 0.81 5.14
N PRO A 50 17.65 1.81 4.46
CA PRO A 50 19.09 1.86 4.23
C PRO A 50 19.88 2.09 5.53
N ARG A 51 19.24 2.61 6.59
CA ARG A 51 19.88 2.85 7.89
C ARG A 51 19.97 1.61 8.76
N SER A 52 18.94 0.78 8.76
CA SER A 52 18.83 -0.36 9.69
C SER A 52 18.85 -1.72 9.01
N GLY A 53 18.78 -1.78 7.67
CA GLY A 53 18.61 -3.01 6.91
C GLY A 53 17.27 -3.71 7.14
N LYS A 54 16.38 -3.12 7.95
CA LYS A 54 15.10 -3.74 8.32
C LYS A 54 14.04 -3.43 7.27
N ARG A 55 13.17 -4.41 7.00
CA ARG A 55 11.96 -4.23 6.21
C ARG A 55 11.02 -3.26 6.93
N SER A 56 10.54 -2.27 6.20
CA SER A 56 9.54 -1.30 6.65
C SER A 56 8.39 -1.31 5.66
N GLU A 57 7.18 -1.54 6.18
CA GLU A 57 5.96 -1.54 5.37
C GLU A 57 4.79 -0.91 6.12
N TYR A 58 3.96 -0.16 5.40
CA TYR A 58 2.78 0.52 5.97
C TYR A 58 1.79 0.91 4.87
N VAL A 59 0.56 1.22 5.28
CA VAL A 59 -0.52 1.67 4.39
C VAL A 59 -0.90 3.12 4.69
N ILE A 60 -1.22 3.89 3.65
CA ILE A 60 -1.73 5.25 3.77
C ILE A 60 -3.09 5.36 3.07
N ARG A 61 -4.08 5.95 3.74
CA ARG A 61 -5.36 6.33 3.15
C ARG A 61 -5.15 7.47 2.15
N ILE A 62 -5.61 7.33 0.91
CA ILE A 62 -5.62 8.44 -0.04
C ILE A 62 -6.89 9.25 0.23
N LYS A 63 -6.74 10.49 0.67
CA LYS A 63 -7.86 11.44 0.72
C LYS A 63 -8.03 12.07 -0.67
N PRO A 64 -9.25 12.17 -1.22
CA PRO A 64 -9.49 13.01 -2.38
C PRO A 64 -9.06 14.44 -2.03
N LYS A 65 -8.28 15.09 -2.90
CA LYS A 65 -8.16 16.54 -2.86
C LYS A 65 -9.50 17.09 -3.34
N LYS A 66 -10.21 17.82 -2.47
CA LYS A 66 -11.35 18.65 -2.88
C LYS A 66 -10.85 19.82 -3.71
#